data_AF-A0A9E2CFM2-F1
#
_entry.id   AF-A0A9E2CFM2-F1
#
_cell.length_a   1.000
_cell.length_b   1.000
_cell.length_c   1.000
_cell.angle_alpha   90.00
_cell.angle_beta   90.00
_cell.angle_gamma   90.00
#
_symmetry.space_group_name_H-M   'P 1'
#
loop_
_entity.id
_entity.type
_entity.pdbx_description
1 polymer ?
#
loop_
_entity_poly.entity_id
_entity_poly.type
_entity_poly.pdbx_seq_one_letter_code
_entity_poly.pdbx_strand_id
1 'polypeptide(L)'
;TRTMSGRIGIGLLGATLAIGSLPALADDFVAFSLREAQNRARLGSHTKELYTLGGITRLVGAVYDVASEDIVLVGRAMDGLPESRLDDLVVALRSRLVLDEWPAVSIDPTDRTSSNRKQAVTFSGGLDGTSFGRDFLHCDVVLKSYSLGLLGTVPHVKTYRDLASESVSRSIEARGGDLLRFSWLSSQDAAEACEKLRDRPVTGEDACQIQFWFYCREPYHVKCRNGVFWIDALDLTVRLRVLDRRATEGGRPESPELVRAGKAFAEQFAENLSEVTAAHPGLKRLKVLFDLIALSDGIRRAGSCADLSYFLDQYRITTTTTPEEHEQVDLIGIAEECNGSRQLLRISGGIRFETQLKWLNDGDVATLRAIVLETRPAPSDLSWKLPLDGWHMPNAGDLKLEDDHPPDLATKGGTSETTSGEGFTVTVQSVVLAPEGPALDDDVRKRFVGFFPPPPPPPQPVTCPGGVSMRMIVSGDSFVPSSDPGLDESRKKILTSRPSADALSWPAPMDEGKKCDEED
;
A
#
# COMPACT_ATOMS: atom_id res chain seq x y z
N THR A 1 -38.80 75.37 3.62
CA THR A 1 -39.69 74.28 4.09
C THR A 1 -38.86 73.02 4.24
N ARG A 2 -38.75 72.56 5.49
CA ARG A 2 -38.14 71.33 6.06
C ARG A 2 -37.17 70.46 5.24
N THR A 3 -35.96 70.41 5.79
CA THR A 3 -34.95 69.35 5.80
C THR A 3 -35.47 68.02 6.34
N MET A 4 -34.97 66.90 5.80
CA MET A 4 -34.82 65.64 6.54
C MET A 4 -33.53 64.91 6.10
N SER A 5 -32.57 64.88 7.02
CA SER A 5 -31.38 64.03 6.99
C SER A 5 -31.76 62.61 7.42
N GLY A 6 -31.40 61.61 6.61
CA GLY A 6 -31.33 60.22 7.02
C GLY A 6 -29.87 59.79 7.11
N ARG A 7 -29.35 59.65 8.34
CA ARG A 7 -28.04 59.02 8.62
C ARG A 7 -28.25 57.51 8.70
N ILE A 8 -27.66 56.76 7.76
CA ILE A 8 -27.47 55.31 7.90
C ILE A 8 -26.13 55.12 8.60
N GLY A 9 -26.17 54.66 9.85
CA GLY A 9 -24.98 54.24 10.59
C GLY A 9 -24.60 52.82 10.16
N ILE A 10 -23.45 52.69 9.52
CA ILE A 10 -22.79 51.41 9.27
C ILE A 10 -22.06 51.06 10.58
N GLY A 11 -22.61 50.11 11.34
CA GLY A 11 -21.94 49.52 12.49
C GLY A 11 -20.90 48.51 12.02
N LEU A 12 -19.62 48.92 12.06
CA LEU A 12 -18.48 48.03 11.85
C LEU A 12 -18.31 47.17 13.12
N LEU A 13 -18.84 45.94 13.11
CA LEU A 13 -18.47 44.92 14.10
C LEU A 13 -17.10 44.35 13.68
N GLY A 14 -16.04 44.87 14.29
CA GLY A 14 -14.70 44.29 14.18
C GLY A 14 -14.61 43.01 15.00
N ALA A 15 -14.87 41.86 14.38
CA ALA A 15 -14.52 40.56 14.94
C ALA A 15 -13.00 40.41 14.87
N THR A 16 -12.32 40.60 16.00
CA THR A 16 -10.89 40.34 16.13
C THR A 16 -10.72 38.82 16.23
N LEU A 17 -10.46 38.18 15.10
CA LEU A 17 -9.97 36.79 15.06
C LEU A 17 -8.58 36.79 15.72
N ALA A 18 -8.52 36.35 16.98
CA ALA A 18 -7.29 35.98 17.62
C ALA A 18 -6.77 34.71 16.93
N ILE A 19 -5.98 34.90 15.88
CA ILE A 19 -5.13 33.84 15.32
C ILE A 19 -4.09 33.56 16.39
N GLY A 20 -4.42 32.64 17.31
CA GLY A 20 -3.43 32.04 18.18
C GLY A 20 -2.43 31.32 17.29
N SER A 21 -1.23 31.87 17.16
CA SER A 21 -0.10 31.16 16.59
C SER A 21 0.10 29.89 17.41
N LEU A 22 -0.36 28.75 16.87
CA LEU A 22 0.02 27.45 17.39
C LEU A 22 1.55 27.43 17.41
N PRO A 23 2.18 27.05 18.54
CA PRO A 23 3.62 26.90 18.56
C PRO A 23 3.99 25.92 17.45
N ALA A 24 4.83 26.37 16.51
CA ALA A 24 5.44 25.46 15.56
C ALA A 24 6.20 24.43 16.39
N LEU A 25 5.64 23.24 16.50
CA LEU A 25 6.29 22.10 17.13
C LEU A 25 7.53 21.85 16.26
N ALA A 26 8.69 22.20 16.80
CA ALA A 26 9.95 22.00 16.12
C ALA A 26 10.07 20.50 15.84
N ASP A 27 10.22 20.14 14.56
CA ASP A 27 10.40 18.75 14.14
C ASP A 27 11.77 18.26 14.64
N ASP A 28 11.82 17.77 15.88
CA ASP A 28 13.06 17.39 16.54
C ASP A 28 13.65 16.12 15.90
N PHE A 29 14.95 16.18 15.59
CA PHE A 29 15.72 14.99 15.27
C PHE A 29 16.01 14.19 16.54
N VAL A 30 15.82 12.88 16.47
CA VAL A 30 16.04 11.94 17.57
C VAL A 30 17.12 10.95 17.18
N ALA A 31 18.10 10.77 18.06
CA ALA A 31 19.05 9.68 18.02
C ALA A 31 18.61 8.55 18.97
N PHE A 32 18.78 7.28 18.60
CA PHE A 32 18.32 6.13 19.38
C PHE A 32 19.35 4.99 19.37
N SER A 33 19.88 4.60 20.53
CA SER A 33 20.93 3.58 20.70
C SER A 33 20.38 2.16 20.67
N LEU A 34 20.79 1.33 19.70
CA LEU A 34 20.38 -0.08 19.64
C LEU A 34 21.01 -0.92 20.74
N ARG A 35 22.27 -0.65 21.11
CA ARG A 35 22.93 -1.35 22.23
C ARG A 35 22.17 -1.15 23.53
N GLU A 36 21.80 0.09 23.85
CA GLU A 36 21.06 0.39 25.07
C GLU A 36 19.63 -0.16 25.01
N ALA A 37 18.99 -0.10 23.85
CA ALA A 37 17.68 -0.72 23.65
C ALA A 37 17.73 -2.25 23.92
N GLN A 38 18.77 -2.95 23.45
CA GLN A 38 18.96 -4.37 23.78
C GLN A 38 19.14 -4.58 25.29
N ASN A 39 19.97 -3.78 25.94
CA ASN A 39 20.21 -3.90 27.39
C ASN A 39 18.92 -3.72 28.19
N ARG A 40 18.14 -2.67 27.88
CA ARG A 40 16.87 -2.39 28.56
C ARG A 40 15.82 -3.46 28.28
N ALA A 41 15.73 -3.94 27.04
CA ALA A 41 14.82 -5.01 26.68
C ALA A 41 15.20 -6.34 27.36
N ARG A 42 16.50 -6.68 27.45
CA ARG A 42 17.00 -7.86 28.21
C ARG A 42 16.62 -7.80 29.69
N LEU A 43 16.63 -6.60 30.27
CA LEU A 43 16.20 -6.35 31.65
C LEU A 43 14.68 -6.31 31.83
N GLY A 44 13.90 -6.51 30.77
CA GLY A 44 12.43 -6.48 30.83
C GLY A 44 11.86 -5.07 30.99
N SER A 45 12.57 -4.03 30.54
CA SER A 45 12.04 -2.67 30.57
C SER A 45 10.83 -2.54 29.64
N HIS A 46 9.83 -1.77 30.08
CA HIS A 46 8.62 -1.52 29.32
C HIS A 46 8.30 -0.04 29.08
N THR A 47 9.33 0.81 28.93
CA THR A 47 9.12 2.24 28.71
C THR A 47 8.56 2.51 27.31
N LYS A 48 7.72 3.55 27.18
CA LYS A 48 7.22 4.01 25.86
C LYS A 48 8.39 4.33 24.93
N GLU A 49 9.37 5.09 25.42
CA GLU A 49 10.58 5.48 24.69
C GLU A 49 11.29 4.30 24.02
N LEU A 50 11.40 3.15 24.71
CA LEU A 50 12.01 1.93 24.15
C LEU A 50 11.18 1.37 23.00
N TYR A 51 9.87 1.18 23.20
CA TYR A 51 9.02 0.54 22.21
C TYR A 51 8.66 1.45 21.03
N THR A 52 8.76 2.77 21.18
CA THR A 52 8.48 3.74 20.11
C THR A 52 9.74 4.30 19.47
N LEU A 53 10.91 3.69 19.70
CA LEU A 53 12.21 4.12 19.18
C LEU A 53 12.48 5.62 19.44
N GLY A 54 12.23 6.09 20.67
CA GLY A 54 12.38 7.50 21.03
C GLY A 54 11.34 8.43 20.39
N GLY A 55 10.26 7.89 19.82
CA GLY A 55 9.22 8.67 19.13
C GLY A 55 9.51 8.90 17.65
N ILE A 56 10.53 8.27 17.07
CA ILE A 56 10.87 8.41 15.65
C ILE A 56 9.68 7.96 14.78
N THR A 57 9.17 8.87 13.94
CA THR A 57 8.13 8.58 12.93
C THR A 57 8.69 8.54 11.51
N ARG A 58 9.92 9.06 11.29
CA ARG A 58 10.65 8.99 10.02
C ARG A 58 12.12 8.67 10.27
N LEU A 59 12.61 7.57 9.70
CA LEU A 59 14.02 7.23 9.80
C LEU A 59 14.81 7.92 8.69
N VAL A 60 15.95 8.46 9.07
CA VAL A 60 16.90 9.08 8.15
C VAL A 60 18.07 8.15 7.91
N GLY A 61 18.53 7.43 8.95
CA GLY A 61 19.69 6.57 8.83
C GLY A 61 20.14 5.99 10.16
N ALA A 62 21.41 5.58 10.20
CA ALA A 62 22.08 5.11 11.40
C ALA A 62 23.57 5.41 11.35
N VAL A 63 24.17 5.51 12.54
CA VAL A 63 25.60 5.71 12.74
C VAL A 63 26.15 4.54 13.53
N TYR A 64 27.20 3.91 13.01
CA TYR A 64 28.01 2.96 13.72
C TYR A 64 29.06 3.69 14.56
N ASP A 65 28.89 3.63 15.87
CA ASP A 65 29.84 4.12 16.85
C ASP A 65 30.84 3.02 17.19
N VAL A 66 32.03 3.11 16.60
CA VAL A 66 33.11 2.13 16.79
C VAL A 66 33.58 2.09 18.24
N ALA A 67 33.59 3.22 18.94
CA ALA A 67 34.12 3.28 20.30
C ALA A 67 33.24 2.54 21.31
N SER A 68 31.93 2.53 21.04
CA SER A 68 30.93 1.91 21.90
C SER A 68 30.35 0.62 21.31
N GLU A 69 30.79 0.23 20.11
CA GLU A 69 30.27 -0.90 19.31
C GLU A 69 28.75 -0.86 19.16
N ASP A 70 28.21 0.34 18.95
CA ASP A 70 26.78 0.64 18.94
C ASP A 70 26.31 1.06 17.54
N ILE A 71 25.05 0.78 17.24
CA ILE A 71 24.33 1.36 16.10
C ILE A 71 23.34 2.37 16.67
N VAL A 72 23.54 3.64 16.34
CA VAL A 72 22.66 4.73 16.74
C VAL A 72 21.76 5.07 15.56
N LEU A 73 20.47 4.77 15.68
CA LEU A 73 19.48 5.19 14.70
C LEU A 73 19.30 6.71 14.76
N VAL A 74 19.02 7.32 13.62
CA VAL A 74 18.72 8.75 13.51
C VAL A 74 17.44 8.93 12.71
N GLY A 75 16.51 9.72 13.26
CA GLY A 75 15.22 9.99 12.64
C GLY A 75 14.60 11.29 13.12
N ARG A 76 13.38 11.57 12.68
CA ARG A 76 12.56 12.70 13.12
C ARG A 76 11.32 12.20 13.86
N ALA A 77 10.92 12.92 14.90
CA ALA A 77 9.66 12.75 15.58
C ALA A 77 8.68 13.81 15.07
N MET A 78 7.85 13.44 14.09
CA MET A 78 6.86 14.34 13.48
C MET A 78 5.45 13.99 13.96
N ASP A 79 4.69 15.01 14.36
CA ASP A 79 3.31 14.84 14.80
C ASP A 79 2.38 14.37 13.67
N GLY A 80 1.37 13.58 14.05
CA GLY A 80 0.37 13.06 13.11
C GLY A 80 0.87 11.97 12.14
N LEU A 81 2.13 11.54 12.27
CA LEU A 81 2.69 10.40 11.53
C LEU A 81 2.78 9.15 12.44
N PRO A 82 2.66 7.93 11.89
CA PRO A 82 2.76 6.72 12.69
C PRO A 82 4.15 6.55 13.33
N GLU A 83 4.20 6.27 14.64
CA GLU A 83 5.44 5.99 15.40
C GLU A 83 6.08 4.67 14.96
N SER A 84 7.40 4.66 14.79
CA SER A 84 8.17 3.43 14.57
C SER A 84 8.14 2.57 15.83
N ARG A 85 8.05 1.24 15.69
CA ARG A 85 7.99 0.32 16.83
C ARG A 85 9.24 -0.54 16.90
N LEU A 86 9.68 -0.87 18.12
CA LEU A 86 10.81 -1.78 18.32
C LEU A 86 10.54 -3.17 17.72
N ASP A 87 9.34 -3.72 17.95
CA ASP A 87 8.93 -4.99 17.35
C ASP A 87 9.05 -4.96 15.83
N ASP A 88 8.63 -3.86 15.21
CA ASP A 88 8.67 -3.67 13.77
C ASP A 88 10.12 -3.56 13.24
N LEU A 89 11.01 -2.91 13.98
CA LEU A 89 12.46 -2.89 13.67
C LEU A 89 13.06 -4.30 13.77
N VAL A 90 12.73 -5.05 14.81
CA VAL A 90 13.27 -6.41 14.99
C VAL A 90 12.78 -7.35 13.88
N VAL A 91 11.53 -7.23 13.44
CA VAL A 91 11.04 -7.93 12.24
C VAL A 91 11.91 -7.57 11.04
N ALA A 92 12.04 -6.28 10.71
CA ALA A 92 12.80 -5.84 9.53
C ALA A 92 14.27 -6.28 9.56
N LEU A 93 14.91 -6.23 10.74
CA LEU A 93 16.27 -6.73 10.95
C LEU A 93 16.36 -8.23 10.65
N ARG A 94 15.45 -9.04 11.21
CA ARG A 94 15.44 -10.50 10.97
C ARG A 94 15.18 -10.81 9.49
N SER A 95 14.24 -10.12 8.85
CA SER A 95 13.96 -10.31 7.43
C SER A 95 15.20 -10.09 6.58
N ARG A 96 15.93 -8.98 6.80
CA ARG A 96 17.08 -8.62 5.96
C ARG A 96 18.38 -9.34 6.37
N LEU A 97 18.68 -9.45 7.67
CA LEU A 97 19.98 -9.98 8.14
C LEU A 97 19.98 -11.50 8.34
N VAL A 98 18.84 -12.12 8.65
CA VAL A 98 18.75 -13.56 8.94
C VAL A 98 18.16 -14.32 7.77
N LEU A 99 17.00 -13.87 7.26
CA LEU A 99 16.31 -14.54 6.16
C LEU A 99 16.82 -14.10 4.78
N ASP A 100 17.49 -12.95 4.70
CA ASP A 100 17.86 -12.24 3.45
C ASP A 100 16.68 -12.06 2.48
N GLU A 101 15.47 -11.98 3.01
CA GLU A 101 14.23 -11.80 2.25
C GLU A 101 13.75 -10.36 2.34
N TRP A 102 13.12 -9.88 1.27
CA TRP A 102 12.35 -8.63 1.32
C TRP A 102 10.98 -8.95 1.90
N PRO A 103 10.57 -8.30 3.00
CA PRO A 103 9.24 -8.54 3.55
C PRO A 103 8.16 -8.22 2.54
N ALA A 104 7.27 -9.17 2.31
CA ALA A 104 6.12 -8.98 1.45
C ALA A 104 4.91 -9.74 1.98
N VAL A 105 3.74 -9.34 1.49
CA VAL A 105 2.46 -9.99 1.74
C VAL A 105 1.77 -10.16 0.40
N SER A 106 1.07 -11.28 0.24
CA SER A 106 0.27 -11.54 -0.94
C SER A 106 -1.09 -12.12 -0.56
N ILE A 107 -2.11 -11.77 -1.35
CA ILE A 107 -3.45 -12.36 -1.30
C ILE A 107 -3.75 -12.99 -2.65
N ASP A 108 -3.62 -14.32 -2.70
CA ASP A 108 -3.63 -15.08 -3.95
C ASP A 108 -4.75 -16.14 -4.01
N PRO A 109 -5.32 -16.37 -5.20
CA PRO A 109 -6.23 -17.49 -5.41
C PRO A 109 -5.51 -18.83 -5.20
N THR A 110 -6.23 -19.77 -4.61
CA THR A 110 -5.85 -21.18 -4.39
C THR A 110 -6.77 -22.09 -5.20
N ASP A 111 -6.47 -23.39 -5.24
CA ASP A 111 -7.30 -24.38 -5.98
C ASP A 111 -8.74 -24.43 -5.45
N ARG A 112 -8.92 -24.02 -4.19
CA ARG A 112 -10.20 -24.03 -3.50
C ARG A 112 -10.95 -22.71 -3.63
N THR A 113 -10.33 -21.63 -4.08
CA THR A 113 -10.94 -20.30 -4.18
C THR A 113 -12.21 -20.30 -5.04
N SER A 114 -12.21 -21.11 -6.10
CA SER A 114 -13.39 -21.40 -6.92
C SER A 114 -14.61 -21.86 -6.12
N SER A 115 -14.37 -22.72 -5.13
CA SER A 115 -15.39 -23.43 -4.36
C SER A 115 -15.81 -22.71 -3.07
N ASN A 116 -14.84 -22.10 -2.38
CA ASN A 116 -15.07 -21.49 -1.06
C ASN A 116 -15.01 -19.97 -1.07
N ARG A 117 -14.68 -19.36 -2.22
CA ARG A 117 -14.51 -17.90 -2.37
C ARG A 117 -13.45 -17.31 -1.45
N LYS A 118 -12.45 -18.10 -1.02
CA LYS A 118 -11.35 -17.65 -0.16
C LYS A 118 -10.02 -17.71 -0.88
N GLN A 119 -9.21 -16.68 -0.71
CA GLN A 119 -7.83 -16.56 -1.19
C GLN A 119 -6.87 -16.76 -0.02
N ALA A 120 -5.73 -17.38 -0.27
CA ALA A 120 -4.70 -17.55 0.76
C ALA A 120 -3.94 -16.24 0.95
N VAL A 121 -3.64 -15.94 2.21
CA VAL A 121 -2.71 -14.88 2.58
C VAL A 121 -1.36 -15.54 2.81
N THR A 122 -0.34 -15.04 2.13
CA THR A 122 1.04 -15.49 2.31
C THR A 122 1.90 -14.34 2.75
N PHE A 123 2.83 -14.64 3.65
CA PHE A 123 3.77 -13.70 4.24
C PHE A 123 5.19 -14.23 4.02
N SER A 124 6.08 -13.38 3.53
CA SER A 124 7.52 -13.66 3.40
C SER A 124 8.34 -12.76 4.32
N GLY A 125 9.59 -13.11 4.59
CA GLY A 125 10.47 -12.34 5.45
C GLY A 125 10.10 -12.37 6.93
N GLY A 126 9.41 -13.42 7.40
CA GLY A 126 9.06 -13.57 8.82
C GLY A 126 8.00 -12.58 9.33
N LEU A 127 7.12 -12.12 8.43
CA LEU A 127 6.03 -11.20 8.76
C LEU A 127 4.85 -11.86 9.49
N ASP A 128 4.67 -13.17 9.31
CA ASP A 128 3.53 -13.89 9.86
C ASP A 128 3.46 -13.81 11.40
N GLY A 129 2.26 -13.61 11.93
CA GLY A 129 2.04 -13.49 13.36
C GLY A 129 2.56 -12.19 14.00
N THR A 130 2.88 -11.15 13.22
CA THR A 130 3.44 -9.88 13.73
C THR A 130 2.54 -8.67 13.43
N SER A 131 2.70 -7.58 14.21
CA SER A 131 2.06 -6.30 13.87
C SER A 131 2.54 -5.75 12.53
N PHE A 132 3.82 -5.98 12.20
CA PHE A 132 4.42 -5.58 10.93
C PHE A 132 3.72 -6.24 9.75
N GLY A 133 3.50 -7.56 9.81
CA GLY A 133 2.77 -8.32 8.80
C GLY A 133 1.31 -7.90 8.69
N ARG A 134 0.62 -7.70 9.82
CA ARG A 134 -0.76 -7.18 9.82
C ARG A 134 -0.86 -5.81 9.16
N ASP A 135 0.07 -4.90 9.46
CA ASP A 135 0.07 -3.55 8.91
C ASP A 135 0.41 -3.57 7.39
N PHE A 136 1.28 -4.48 6.93
CA PHE A 136 1.51 -4.76 5.50
C PHE A 136 0.25 -5.27 4.81
N LEU A 137 -0.40 -6.30 5.38
CA LEU A 137 -1.64 -6.86 4.85
C LEU A 137 -2.73 -5.79 4.74
N HIS A 138 -2.85 -4.94 5.77
CA HIS A 138 -3.82 -3.84 5.74
C HIS A 138 -3.57 -2.88 4.56
N CYS A 139 -2.31 -2.50 4.30
CA CYS A 139 -1.99 -1.64 3.17
C CYS A 139 -2.32 -2.32 1.83
N ASP A 140 -1.97 -3.60 1.69
CA ASP A 140 -2.27 -4.40 0.50
C ASP A 140 -3.78 -4.50 0.22
N VAL A 141 -4.57 -4.75 1.27
CA VAL A 141 -6.04 -4.73 1.26
C VAL A 141 -6.58 -3.37 0.81
N VAL A 142 -6.01 -2.25 1.28
CA VAL A 142 -6.40 -0.90 0.85
C VAL A 142 -6.12 -0.69 -0.64
N LEU A 143 -4.92 -1.02 -1.11
CA LEU A 143 -4.55 -0.88 -2.53
C LEU A 143 -5.48 -1.71 -3.43
N LYS A 144 -5.80 -2.94 -3.03
CA LYS A 144 -6.73 -3.81 -3.74
C LYS A 144 -8.14 -3.25 -3.74
N SER A 145 -8.64 -2.78 -2.59
CA SER A 145 -9.99 -2.20 -2.46
C SER A 145 -10.13 -0.94 -3.31
N TYR A 146 -9.09 -0.12 -3.34
CA TYR A 146 -9.00 1.04 -4.20
C TYR A 146 -9.04 0.63 -5.68
N SER A 147 -8.25 -0.36 -6.09
CA SER A 147 -8.22 -0.83 -7.48
C SER A 147 -9.58 -1.32 -7.98
N LEU A 148 -10.38 -1.90 -7.08
CA LEU A 148 -11.74 -2.39 -7.36
C LEU A 148 -12.82 -1.29 -7.23
N GLY A 149 -12.46 -0.06 -6.86
CA GLY A 149 -13.43 1.02 -6.63
C GLY A 149 -14.41 0.69 -5.50
N LEU A 150 -13.90 0.08 -4.43
CA LEU A 150 -14.62 -0.19 -3.18
C LEU A 150 -14.33 0.85 -2.10
N LEU A 151 -13.33 1.72 -2.32
CA LEU A 151 -12.96 2.82 -1.45
C LEU A 151 -13.24 4.16 -2.14
N GLY A 152 -13.33 5.22 -1.34
CA GLY A 152 -13.34 6.60 -1.86
C GLY A 152 -12.09 6.87 -2.70
N THR A 153 -12.30 7.40 -3.90
CA THR A 153 -11.23 7.74 -4.85
C THR A 153 -10.76 9.17 -4.64
N VAL A 154 -9.55 9.48 -5.10
CA VAL A 154 -9.07 10.86 -5.23
C VAL A 154 -9.24 11.30 -6.70
N PRO A 155 -9.46 12.60 -6.99
CA PRO A 155 -9.85 13.06 -8.32
C PRO A 155 -8.92 12.62 -9.48
N HIS A 156 -7.63 12.42 -9.21
CA HIS A 156 -6.62 12.15 -10.23
C HIS A 156 -6.21 10.68 -10.36
N VAL A 157 -6.78 9.79 -9.55
CA VAL A 157 -6.46 8.36 -9.58
C VAL A 157 -7.71 7.57 -9.92
N LYS A 158 -7.81 7.15 -11.17
CA LYS A 158 -8.88 6.25 -11.60
C LYS A 158 -8.64 4.87 -11.01
N THR A 159 -9.71 4.17 -10.68
CA THR A 159 -9.61 2.78 -10.23
C THR A 159 -9.23 1.87 -11.41
N TYR A 160 -8.61 0.73 -11.13
CA TYR A 160 -8.39 -0.27 -12.17
C TYR A 160 -9.71 -0.74 -12.79
N ARG A 161 -10.78 -0.86 -11.98
CA ARG A 161 -12.15 -1.10 -12.44
C ARG A 161 -12.59 -0.10 -13.52
N ASP A 162 -12.43 1.20 -13.28
CA ASP A 162 -12.85 2.23 -14.24
C ASP A 162 -12.00 2.17 -15.51
N LEU A 163 -10.67 2.08 -15.36
CA LEU A 163 -9.74 1.98 -16.49
C LEU A 163 -9.98 0.71 -17.34
N ALA A 164 -10.35 -0.40 -16.71
CA ALA A 164 -10.72 -1.63 -17.40
C ALA A 164 -12.04 -1.47 -18.18
N SER A 165 -13.05 -0.81 -17.60
CA SER A 165 -14.30 -0.53 -18.30
C SER A 165 -14.10 0.40 -19.50
N GLU A 166 -13.29 1.46 -19.36
CA GLU A 166 -12.90 2.36 -20.46
C GLU A 166 -12.15 1.61 -21.58
N SER A 167 -11.34 0.62 -21.20
CA SER A 167 -10.60 -0.21 -22.14
C SER A 167 -11.51 -1.17 -22.92
N VAL A 168 -12.53 -1.72 -22.26
CA VAL A 168 -13.59 -2.49 -22.94
C VAL A 168 -14.37 -1.61 -23.91
N SER A 169 -14.80 -0.41 -23.48
CA SER A 169 -15.53 0.53 -24.35
C SER A 169 -14.73 0.88 -25.60
N ARG A 170 -13.44 1.25 -25.45
CA ARG A 170 -12.55 1.53 -26.59
C ARG A 170 -12.34 0.31 -27.49
N SER A 171 -12.27 -0.89 -26.92
CA SER A 171 -12.16 -2.12 -27.71
C SER A 171 -13.42 -2.41 -28.53
N ILE A 172 -14.62 -2.06 -28.03
CA ILE A 172 -15.88 -2.17 -28.77
C ILE A 172 -15.91 -1.18 -29.93
N GLU A 173 -15.52 0.07 -29.69
CA GLU A 173 -15.44 1.10 -30.74
C GLU A 173 -14.42 0.75 -31.82
N ALA A 174 -13.23 0.27 -31.43
CA ALA A 174 -12.15 -0.08 -32.35
C ALA A 174 -12.51 -1.20 -33.34
N ARG A 175 -13.46 -2.08 -32.97
CA ARG A 175 -13.99 -3.14 -33.84
C ARG A 175 -15.25 -2.71 -34.61
N GLY A 176 -15.63 -1.43 -34.55
CA GLY A 176 -16.79 -0.86 -35.24
C GLY A 176 -18.13 -1.12 -34.56
N GLY A 177 -18.14 -1.48 -33.27
CA GLY A 177 -19.36 -1.57 -32.48
C GLY A 177 -19.74 -0.22 -31.88
N ASP A 178 -21.03 0.02 -31.71
CA ASP A 178 -21.56 1.19 -31.01
C ASP A 178 -21.97 0.80 -29.58
N LEU A 179 -21.26 1.32 -28.58
CA LEU A 179 -21.59 1.11 -27.17
C LEU A 179 -22.88 1.86 -26.82
N LEU A 180 -23.92 1.12 -26.44
CA LEU A 180 -25.17 1.69 -25.94
C LEU A 180 -25.01 2.16 -24.49
N ARG A 181 -24.47 1.30 -23.63
CA ARG A 181 -24.20 1.60 -22.22
C ARG A 181 -23.20 0.63 -21.61
N PHE A 182 -22.48 1.11 -20.60
CA PHE A 182 -21.71 0.28 -19.68
C PHE A 182 -22.28 0.47 -18.27
N SER A 183 -22.57 -0.62 -17.55
CA SER A 183 -22.96 -0.55 -16.15
C SER A 183 -22.31 -1.64 -15.32
N TRP A 184 -21.94 -1.29 -14.09
CA TRP A 184 -21.55 -2.26 -13.07
C TRP A 184 -22.78 -2.76 -12.33
N LEU A 185 -22.89 -4.06 -12.14
CA LEU A 185 -24.04 -4.71 -11.53
C LEU A 185 -23.83 -4.85 -10.01
N SER A 186 -24.93 -4.80 -9.25
CA SER A 186 -24.94 -5.25 -7.86
C SER A 186 -24.67 -6.77 -7.79
N SER A 187 -24.32 -7.31 -6.62
CA SER A 187 -24.09 -8.75 -6.49
C SER A 187 -25.31 -9.59 -6.88
N GLN A 188 -26.52 -9.10 -6.57
CA GLN A 188 -27.77 -9.77 -6.92
C GLN A 188 -28.04 -9.69 -8.43
N ASP A 189 -27.93 -8.49 -9.01
CA ASP A 189 -28.15 -8.29 -10.45
C ASP A 189 -27.10 -9.03 -11.28
N ALA A 190 -25.86 -9.13 -10.76
CA ALA A 190 -24.78 -9.88 -11.36
C ALA A 190 -25.11 -11.37 -11.45
N ALA A 191 -25.64 -11.97 -10.38
CA ALA A 191 -26.06 -13.37 -10.36
C ALA A 191 -27.24 -13.60 -11.32
N GLU A 192 -28.25 -12.73 -11.28
CA GLU A 192 -29.41 -12.82 -12.17
C GLU A 192 -29.02 -12.63 -13.64
N ALA A 193 -28.14 -11.67 -13.95
CA ALA A 193 -27.64 -11.44 -15.30
C ALA A 193 -26.83 -12.64 -15.82
N CYS A 194 -25.95 -13.23 -15.00
CA CYS A 194 -25.21 -14.42 -15.38
C CYS A 194 -26.14 -15.59 -15.70
N GLU A 195 -27.21 -15.78 -14.91
CA GLU A 195 -28.20 -16.83 -15.14
C GLU A 195 -29.01 -16.58 -16.42
N LYS A 196 -29.49 -15.35 -16.65
CA LYS A 196 -30.24 -14.98 -17.87
C LYS A 196 -29.41 -15.09 -19.15
N LEU A 197 -28.09 -14.90 -19.03
CA LEU A 197 -27.15 -14.98 -20.13
C LEU A 197 -26.56 -16.39 -20.30
N ARG A 198 -26.92 -17.32 -19.42
CA ARG A 198 -26.56 -18.73 -19.54
C ARG A 198 -26.99 -19.25 -20.92
N ASP A 199 -26.15 -20.11 -21.48
CA ASP A 199 -26.29 -20.73 -22.79
C ASP A 199 -26.15 -19.81 -24.00
N ARG A 200 -25.89 -18.51 -23.82
CA ARG A 200 -25.64 -17.61 -24.96
C ARG A 200 -24.34 -17.97 -25.70
N PRO A 201 -24.32 -17.89 -27.04
CA PRO A 201 -23.11 -18.05 -27.84
C PRO A 201 -22.00 -17.08 -27.40
N VAL A 202 -20.80 -17.60 -27.12
CA VAL A 202 -19.62 -16.79 -26.83
C VAL A 202 -18.84 -16.57 -28.12
N THR A 203 -18.64 -15.32 -28.51
CA THR A 203 -17.90 -14.93 -29.73
C THR A 203 -16.47 -14.48 -29.44
N GLY A 204 -16.18 -14.10 -28.19
CA GLY A 204 -14.85 -13.66 -27.75
C GLY A 204 -14.68 -13.90 -26.26
N GLU A 205 -13.46 -14.23 -25.85
CA GLU A 205 -13.11 -14.38 -24.44
C GLU A 205 -11.65 -13.99 -24.24
N ASP A 206 -11.44 -13.05 -23.34
CA ASP A 206 -10.14 -12.58 -22.90
C ASP A 206 -10.03 -12.73 -21.39
N ALA A 207 -8.85 -13.09 -20.90
CA ALA A 207 -8.57 -13.10 -19.47
C ALA A 207 -7.16 -12.58 -19.22
N CYS A 208 -6.99 -11.85 -18.13
CA CYS A 208 -5.67 -11.51 -17.60
C CYS A 208 -5.67 -11.66 -16.09
N GLN A 209 -4.51 -11.99 -15.54
CA GLN A 209 -4.29 -12.04 -14.11
C GLN A 209 -3.14 -11.08 -13.80
N ILE A 210 -3.46 -10.04 -13.03
CA ILE A 210 -2.55 -8.93 -12.74
C ILE A 210 -2.31 -8.92 -11.24
N GLN A 211 -1.04 -8.85 -10.85
CA GLN A 211 -0.62 -8.68 -9.48
C GLN A 211 -0.19 -7.23 -9.26
N PHE A 212 -0.64 -6.60 -8.17
CA PHE A 212 -0.19 -5.28 -7.72
C PHE A 212 0.44 -5.38 -6.34
N TRP A 213 1.52 -4.65 -6.10
CA TRP A 213 2.11 -4.53 -4.76
C TRP A 213 2.86 -3.23 -4.59
N PHE A 214 3.00 -2.85 -3.32
CA PHE A 214 3.89 -1.76 -2.94
C PHE A 214 5.34 -2.18 -3.03
N TYR A 215 6.17 -1.27 -3.49
CA TYR A 215 7.61 -1.47 -3.57
C TYR A 215 8.34 -0.13 -3.44
N CYS A 216 9.63 -0.19 -3.10
CA CYS A 216 10.52 0.96 -3.23
C CYS A 216 10.91 1.16 -4.69
N ARG A 217 10.71 2.37 -5.23
CA ARG A 217 11.21 2.74 -6.56
C ARG A 217 12.70 2.45 -6.63
N GLU A 218 13.12 1.73 -7.65
CA GLU A 218 14.53 1.44 -7.89
C GLU A 218 15.12 2.50 -8.83
N PRO A 219 16.37 2.93 -8.60
CA PRO A 219 17.15 2.66 -7.39
C PRO A 219 16.60 3.43 -6.17
N TYR A 220 16.41 2.76 -5.03
CA TYR A 220 16.28 3.49 -3.77
C TYR A 220 17.69 3.77 -3.26
N HIS A 221 17.96 5.03 -2.91
CA HIS A 221 19.31 5.48 -2.67
C HIS A 221 19.64 5.32 -1.19
N VAL A 222 20.37 4.26 -0.90
CA VAL A 222 21.06 4.05 0.37
C VAL A 222 22.52 4.40 0.17
N LYS A 223 23.06 5.25 1.05
CA LYS A 223 24.49 5.58 1.07
C LYS A 223 25.09 5.09 2.37
N CYS A 224 26.28 4.47 2.27
CA CYS A 224 27.05 4.01 3.41
C CYS A 224 28.48 4.53 3.29
N ARG A 225 28.95 5.27 4.30
CA ARG A 225 30.29 5.87 4.31
C ARG A 225 30.78 6.08 5.74
N ASN A 226 32.02 5.68 6.04
CA ASN A 226 32.67 5.92 7.34
C ASN A 226 31.83 5.48 8.56
N GLY A 227 31.09 4.37 8.43
CA GLY A 227 30.17 3.90 9.48
C GLY A 227 28.88 4.71 9.60
N VAL A 228 28.60 5.66 8.72
CA VAL A 228 27.29 6.33 8.60
C VAL A 228 26.53 5.70 7.46
N PHE A 229 25.28 5.33 7.72
CA PHE A 229 24.31 4.89 6.75
C PHE A 229 23.16 5.90 6.73
N TRP A 230 22.68 6.28 5.54
CA TRP A 230 21.45 7.07 5.42
C TRP A 230 20.62 6.69 4.20
N ILE A 231 19.32 6.95 4.34
CA ILE A 231 18.30 6.83 3.32
C ILE A 231 18.24 8.19 2.62
N ASP A 232 18.86 8.26 1.44
CA ASP A 232 18.95 9.46 0.63
C ASP A 232 17.63 9.75 -0.10
N ALA A 233 17.04 8.70 -0.68
CA ALA A 233 15.72 8.73 -1.28
C ALA A 233 15.06 7.36 -1.18
N LEU A 234 13.81 7.33 -0.71
CA LEU A 234 12.96 6.15 -0.66
C LEU A 234 11.55 6.55 -1.09
N ASP A 235 11.31 6.40 -2.39
CA ASP A 235 9.99 6.60 -2.97
C ASP A 235 9.24 5.28 -2.96
N LEU A 236 8.01 5.31 -2.44
CA LEU A 236 7.10 4.18 -2.55
C LEU A 236 6.29 4.30 -3.83
N THR A 237 6.00 3.16 -4.43
CA THR A 237 5.27 3.07 -5.70
C THR A 237 4.54 1.72 -5.76
N VAL A 238 3.72 1.54 -6.79
CA VAL A 238 2.94 0.31 -7.04
C VAL A 238 3.50 -0.36 -8.29
N ARG A 239 3.96 -1.61 -8.18
CA ARG A 239 4.33 -2.40 -9.37
C ARG A 239 3.12 -3.13 -9.87
N LEU A 240 3.19 -3.46 -11.15
CA LEU A 240 2.33 -4.41 -11.81
C LEU A 240 3.17 -5.59 -12.30
N ARG A 241 2.67 -6.81 -12.10
CA ARG A 241 3.15 -8.02 -12.76
C ARG A 241 1.96 -8.68 -13.43
N VAL A 242 2.13 -9.05 -14.69
CA VAL A 242 1.15 -9.92 -15.34
C VAL A 242 1.57 -11.36 -15.12
N LEU A 243 0.66 -12.18 -14.63
CA LEU A 243 0.90 -13.59 -14.33
C LEU A 243 0.62 -14.42 -15.58
N ASP A 244 1.69 -14.78 -16.29
CA ASP A 244 1.60 -15.49 -17.57
C ASP A 244 1.00 -16.88 -17.40
N ARG A 245 -0.20 -17.08 -17.98
CA ARG A 245 -0.88 -18.38 -18.00
C ARG A 245 -0.42 -19.31 -19.11
N ARG A 246 0.42 -18.83 -20.05
CA ARG A 246 0.83 -19.64 -21.21
C ARG A 246 1.76 -20.77 -20.84
N ALA A 247 2.41 -20.71 -19.68
CA ALA A 247 3.35 -21.73 -19.22
C ALA A 247 2.69 -23.10 -18.97
N THR A 248 1.37 -23.15 -18.78
CA THR A 248 0.70 -24.39 -18.38
C THR A 248 -0.06 -25.09 -19.51
N GLU A 249 -0.92 -24.45 -20.31
CA GLU A 249 -1.76 -25.21 -21.27
C GLU A 249 -2.25 -24.39 -22.48
N GLY A 250 -1.36 -24.00 -23.41
CA GLY A 250 -1.79 -23.43 -24.71
C GLY A 250 -2.62 -22.15 -24.62
N GLY A 251 -2.43 -21.37 -23.55
CA GLY A 251 -3.26 -20.21 -23.20
C GLY A 251 -3.29 -19.14 -24.28
N ARG A 252 -4.47 -18.51 -24.46
CA ARG A 252 -4.63 -17.31 -25.29
C ARG A 252 -3.70 -16.19 -24.80
N PRO A 253 -3.24 -15.31 -25.69
CA PRO A 253 -2.51 -14.12 -25.27
C PRO A 253 -3.37 -13.26 -24.35
N GLU A 254 -2.74 -12.71 -23.31
CA GLU A 254 -3.36 -11.74 -22.40
C GLU A 254 -3.86 -10.52 -23.18
N SER A 255 -4.99 -9.95 -22.74
CA SER A 255 -5.55 -8.74 -23.35
C SER A 255 -4.59 -7.55 -23.16
N PRO A 256 -3.99 -7.01 -24.23
CA PRO A 256 -3.05 -5.89 -24.11
C PRO A 256 -3.71 -4.64 -23.53
N GLU A 257 -5.02 -4.48 -23.75
CA GLU A 257 -5.79 -3.34 -23.23
C GLU A 257 -5.97 -3.42 -21.72
N LEU A 258 -6.28 -4.60 -21.17
CA LEU A 258 -6.44 -4.77 -19.73
C LEU A 258 -5.09 -4.63 -18.99
N VAL A 259 -3.99 -5.07 -19.62
CA VAL A 259 -2.64 -4.84 -19.10
C VAL A 259 -2.29 -3.36 -19.11
N ARG A 260 -2.63 -2.64 -20.19
CA ARG A 260 -2.48 -1.17 -20.25
C ARG A 260 -3.26 -0.46 -19.16
N ALA A 261 -4.51 -0.87 -18.91
CA ALA A 261 -5.32 -0.35 -17.82
C ALA A 261 -4.66 -0.57 -16.46
N GLY A 262 -4.09 -1.77 -16.23
CA GLY A 262 -3.38 -2.07 -14.99
C GLY A 262 -2.14 -1.21 -14.80
N LYS A 263 -1.37 -0.99 -15.88
CA LYS A 263 -0.18 -0.15 -15.84
C LYS A 263 -0.55 1.31 -15.53
N ALA A 264 -1.59 1.82 -16.20
CA ALA A 264 -2.09 3.17 -15.96
C ALA A 264 -2.57 3.35 -14.51
N PHE A 265 -3.25 2.35 -13.93
CA PHE A 265 -3.64 2.37 -12.52
C PHE A 265 -2.42 2.46 -11.60
N ALA A 266 -1.43 1.58 -11.79
CA ALA A 266 -0.23 1.55 -10.95
C ALA A 266 0.56 2.86 -11.02
N GLU A 267 0.70 3.44 -12.23
CA GLU A 267 1.35 4.73 -12.44
C GLU A 267 0.59 5.87 -11.76
N GLN A 268 -0.74 5.99 -11.99
CA GLN A 268 -1.56 7.04 -11.36
C GLN A 268 -1.53 6.94 -9.83
N PHE A 269 -1.67 5.73 -9.29
CA PHE A 269 -1.65 5.51 -7.84
C PHE A 269 -0.30 5.92 -7.24
N ALA A 270 0.81 5.55 -7.90
CA ALA A 270 2.15 5.89 -7.44
C ALA A 270 2.43 7.39 -7.51
N GLU A 271 2.05 8.06 -8.61
CA GLU A 271 2.26 9.51 -8.80
C GLU A 271 1.46 10.35 -7.80
N ASN A 272 0.32 9.83 -7.31
CA ASN A 272 -0.57 10.53 -6.39
C ASN A 272 -0.61 9.88 -4.99
N LEU A 273 0.45 9.16 -4.60
CA LEU A 273 0.47 8.40 -3.35
C LEU A 273 0.26 9.28 -2.10
N SER A 274 0.69 10.54 -2.14
CA SER A 274 0.48 11.52 -1.06
C SER A 274 -1.01 11.82 -0.84
N GLU A 275 -1.75 12.13 -1.91
CA GLU A 275 -3.19 12.37 -1.87
C GLU A 275 -3.96 11.11 -1.45
N VAL A 276 -3.59 9.96 -2.01
CA VAL A 276 -4.21 8.68 -1.66
C VAL A 276 -3.96 8.36 -0.18
N THR A 277 -2.78 8.64 0.35
CA THR A 277 -2.44 8.46 1.76
C THR A 277 -3.15 9.47 2.68
N ALA A 278 -3.47 10.67 2.19
CA ALA A 278 -4.31 11.62 2.91
C ALA A 278 -5.76 11.12 3.03
N ALA A 279 -6.31 10.56 1.93
CA ALA A 279 -7.65 9.97 1.91
C ALA A 279 -7.71 8.63 2.67
N HIS A 280 -6.62 7.87 2.71
CA HIS A 280 -6.51 6.56 3.36
C HIS A 280 -5.34 6.53 4.35
N PRO A 281 -5.50 7.12 5.56
CA PRO A 281 -4.40 7.33 6.51
C PRO A 281 -3.65 6.07 6.95
N GLY A 282 -4.28 4.89 6.85
CA GLY A 282 -3.61 3.60 7.10
C GLY A 282 -2.35 3.41 6.25
N LEU A 283 -2.33 3.94 5.02
CA LEU A 283 -1.17 3.89 4.13
C LEU A 283 0.02 4.72 4.63
N LYS A 284 -0.17 5.68 5.56
CA LYS A 284 0.96 6.41 6.18
C LYS A 284 1.92 5.45 6.89
N ARG A 285 1.40 4.29 7.34
CA ARG A 285 2.20 3.26 8.01
C ARG A 285 3.25 2.66 7.08
N LEU A 286 2.90 2.49 5.81
CA LEU A 286 3.73 1.86 4.79
C LEU A 286 5.13 2.48 4.70
N LYS A 287 5.21 3.83 4.73
CA LYS A 287 6.50 4.54 4.69
C LYS A 287 7.42 4.14 5.84
N VAL A 288 6.89 4.03 7.05
CA VAL A 288 7.68 3.63 8.23
C VAL A 288 8.20 2.20 8.08
N LEU A 289 7.35 1.31 7.58
CA LEU A 289 7.73 -0.10 7.40
C LEU A 289 8.85 -0.24 6.37
N PHE A 290 8.76 0.44 5.22
CA PHE A 290 9.83 0.42 4.23
C PHE A 290 11.09 1.17 4.67
N ASP A 291 10.97 2.22 5.48
CA ASP A 291 12.12 2.89 6.10
C ASP A 291 12.90 1.93 7.01
N LEU A 292 12.20 1.12 7.81
CA LEU A 292 12.82 0.08 8.65
C LEU A 292 13.50 -1.01 7.81
N ILE A 293 12.88 -1.41 6.69
CA ILE A 293 13.47 -2.39 5.76
C ILE A 293 14.74 -1.83 5.11
N ALA A 294 14.69 -0.60 4.60
CA ALA A 294 15.83 0.06 3.97
C ALA A 294 16.98 0.28 4.98
N LEU A 295 16.66 0.67 6.21
CA LEU A 295 17.60 0.76 7.32
C LEU A 295 18.27 -0.59 7.58
N SER A 296 17.49 -1.66 7.67
CA SER A 296 17.99 -3.02 7.95
C SER A 296 18.88 -3.52 6.80
N ASP A 297 18.50 -3.28 5.55
CA ASP A 297 19.35 -3.59 4.40
C ASP A 297 20.63 -2.74 4.40
N GLY A 298 20.56 -1.51 4.85
CA GLY A 298 21.69 -0.63 5.13
C GLY A 298 22.70 -1.20 6.11
N ILE A 299 22.22 -1.59 7.29
CA ILE A 299 23.02 -2.22 8.35
C ILE A 299 23.69 -3.48 7.81
N ARG A 300 22.94 -4.31 7.07
CA ARG A 300 23.46 -5.52 6.42
C ARG A 300 24.59 -5.21 5.44
N ARG A 301 24.42 -4.22 4.55
CA ARG A 301 25.44 -3.84 3.56
C ARG A 301 26.67 -3.19 4.19
N ALA A 302 26.49 -2.46 5.29
CA ALA A 302 27.59 -1.83 6.01
C ALA A 302 28.53 -2.86 6.64
N GLY A 303 28.07 -4.11 6.84
CA GLY A 303 28.86 -5.16 7.47
C GLY A 303 29.31 -4.80 8.89
N SER A 304 28.48 -4.05 9.63
CA SER A 304 28.83 -3.57 10.97
C SER A 304 29.08 -4.74 11.92
N CYS A 305 30.05 -4.56 12.82
CA CYS A 305 30.39 -5.55 13.85
C CYS A 305 29.57 -5.40 15.14
N ALA A 306 28.55 -4.53 15.16
CA ALA A 306 27.75 -4.32 16.36
C ALA A 306 27.01 -5.62 16.73
N ASP A 307 27.02 -5.97 18.02
CA ASP A 307 26.27 -7.11 18.51
C ASP A 307 24.76 -6.85 18.44
N LEU A 308 24.08 -7.48 17.49
CA LEU A 308 22.61 -7.49 17.37
C LEU A 308 21.99 -8.83 17.80
N SER A 309 22.77 -9.75 18.39
CA SER A 309 22.35 -11.12 18.68
C SER A 309 21.09 -11.19 19.54
N TYR A 310 20.88 -10.26 20.46
CA TYR A 310 19.68 -10.28 21.27
C TYR A 310 18.43 -9.98 20.44
N PHE A 311 18.46 -8.96 19.58
CA PHE A 311 17.33 -8.71 18.69
C PHE A 311 17.12 -9.84 17.70
N LEU A 312 18.19 -10.40 17.13
CA LEU A 312 18.07 -11.45 16.12
C LEU A 312 17.59 -12.78 16.72
N ASP A 313 18.08 -13.17 17.90
CA ASP A 313 17.91 -14.54 18.42
C ASP A 313 16.97 -14.64 19.63
N GLN A 314 16.90 -13.62 20.49
CA GLN A 314 16.31 -13.75 21.84
C GLN A 314 15.07 -12.87 22.06
N TYR A 315 15.01 -11.70 21.43
CA TYR A 315 13.92 -10.76 21.60
C TYR A 315 12.60 -11.38 21.16
N ARG A 316 11.59 -11.32 22.04
CA ARG A 316 10.26 -11.87 21.75
C ARG A 316 9.37 -10.77 21.21
N ILE A 317 9.09 -10.86 19.92
CA ILE A 317 8.15 -9.97 19.23
C ILE A 317 6.74 -10.26 19.74
N THR A 318 5.93 -9.22 19.95
CA THR A 318 4.53 -9.36 20.31
C THR A 318 3.77 -10.04 19.18
N THR A 319 3.26 -11.23 19.45
CA THR A 319 2.47 -11.98 18.46
C THR A 319 1.11 -11.33 18.27
N THR A 320 0.71 -11.16 17.01
CA THR A 320 -0.60 -10.65 16.62
C THR A 320 -1.22 -11.62 15.62
N THR A 321 -2.52 -11.86 15.72
CA THR A 321 -3.22 -12.70 14.73
C THR A 321 -3.21 -12.04 13.35
N THR A 322 -2.63 -12.72 12.38
CA THR A 322 -2.69 -12.42 10.95
C THR A 322 -3.71 -13.36 10.29
N PRO A 323 -4.66 -12.86 9.49
CA PRO A 323 -5.56 -13.72 8.72
C PRO A 323 -4.79 -14.59 7.74
N GLU A 324 -5.08 -15.89 7.70
CA GLU A 324 -4.53 -16.84 6.71
C GLU A 324 -5.33 -16.85 5.40
N GLU A 325 -6.57 -16.36 5.43
CA GLU A 325 -7.47 -16.36 4.29
C GLU A 325 -8.22 -15.02 4.17
N HIS A 326 -8.50 -14.60 2.93
CA HIS A 326 -9.34 -13.45 2.61
C HIS A 326 -10.46 -13.82 1.64
N GLU A 327 -11.65 -13.26 1.83
CA GLU A 327 -12.78 -13.50 0.92
C GLU A 327 -12.57 -12.84 -0.45
N GLN A 328 -13.00 -13.50 -1.52
CA GLN A 328 -12.96 -12.99 -2.88
C GLN A 328 -14.22 -12.18 -3.19
N VAL A 329 -13.99 -10.93 -3.60
CA VAL A 329 -15.00 -10.05 -4.20
C VAL A 329 -14.96 -10.21 -5.70
N ASP A 330 -16.15 -10.31 -6.31
CA ASP A 330 -16.34 -10.24 -7.76
C ASP A 330 -17.16 -8.99 -8.09
N LEU A 331 -16.70 -8.26 -9.10
CA LEU A 331 -17.42 -7.16 -9.72
C LEU A 331 -17.74 -7.57 -11.14
N ILE A 332 -19.02 -7.44 -11.54
CA ILE A 332 -19.46 -7.77 -12.89
C ILE A 332 -19.99 -6.50 -13.55
N GLY A 333 -19.37 -6.12 -14.65
CA GLY A 333 -19.81 -5.07 -15.56
C GLY A 333 -20.43 -5.67 -16.82
N ILE A 334 -21.38 -4.96 -17.39
CA ILE A 334 -22.01 -5.30 -18.66
C ILE A 334 -21.92 -4.11 -19.60
N ALA A 335 -21.31 -4.32 -20.76
CA ALA A 335 -21.32 -3.42 -21.89
C ALA A 335 -22.37 -3.93 -22.89
N GLU A 336 -23.37 -3.12 -23.18
CA GLU A 336 -24.40 -3.43 -24.18
C GLU A 336 -24.11 -2.66 -25.47
N GLU A 337 -24.17 -3.33 -26.60
CA GLU A 337 -24.00 -2.73 -27.93
C GLU A 337 -25.35 -2.49 -28.61
N CYS A 338 -25.40 -1.49 -29.50
CA CYS A 338 -26.59 -1.18 -30.29
C CYS A 338 -27.08 -2.35 -31.17
N ASN A 339 -26.17 -3.26 -31.55
CA ASN A 339 -26.50 -4.47 -32.31
C ASN A 339 -27.13 -5.60 -31.46
N GLY A 340 -27.29 -5.38 -30.14
CA GLY A 340 -27.81 -6.37 -29.18
C GLY A 340 -26.75 -7.31 -28.58
N SER A 341 -25.50 -7.24 -29.05
CA SER A 341 -24.37 -7.95 -28.44
C SER A 341 -24.12 -7.42 -27.02
N ARG A 342 -23.58 -8.29 -26.18
CA ARG A 342 -23.25 -7.93 -24.80
C ARG A 342 -21.84 -8.40 -24.48
N GLN A 343 -21.02 -7.54 -23.89
CA GLN A 343 -19.72 -7.90 -23.36
C GLN A 343 -19.76 -7.83 -21.84
N LEU A 344 -19.56 -8.97 -21.19
CA LEU A 344 -19.43 -9.07 -19.76
C LEU A 344 -17.98 -8.84 -19.36
N LEU A 345 -17.76 -8.11 -18.27
CA LEU A 345 -16.45 -7.88 -17.66
C LEU A 345 -16.52 -8.28 -16.19
N ARG A 346 -15.77 -9.31 -15.79
CA ARG A 346 -15.61 -9.69 -14.39
C ARG A 346 -14.24 -9.26 -13.90
N ILE A 347 -14.19 -8.59 -12.77
CA ILE A 347 -12.96 -8.29 -12.02
C ILE A 347 -13.09 -8.95 -10.66
N SER A 348 -12.11 -9.76 -10.29
CA SER A 348 -12.10 -10.55 -9.07
C SER A 348 -10.85 -10.29 -8.25
N GLY A 349 -10.99 -10.17 -6.93
CA GLY A 349 -9.87 -10.07 -6.01
C GLY A 349 -10.26 -10.42 -4.57
N GLY A 350 -9.37 -11.07 -3.84
CA GLY A 350 -9.46 -11.35 -2.40
C GLY A 350 -9.31 -10.12 -1.55
N ILE A 351 -10.42 -9.58 -1.08
CA ILE A 351 -10.47 -8.52 -0.10
C ILE A 351 -11.65 -8.84 0.80
N ARG A 352 -11.43 -8.77 2.10
CA ARG A 352 -12.53 -8.53 3.02
C ARG A 352 -12.40 -7.10 3.53
N PHE A 353 -12.92 -6.17 2.75
CA PHE A 353 -13.47 -4.95 3.33
C PHE A 353 -14.97 -5.11 3.24
N GLU A 354 -15.69 -4.59 4.23
CA GLU A 354 -17.13 -4.63 4.31
C GLU A 354 -17.74 -4.21 2.96
N THR A 355 -18.00 -5.18 2.07
CA THR A 355 -18.93 -5.07 0.93
C THR A 355 -20.23 -4.47 1.42
N GLN A 356 -20.50 -4.74 2.69
CA GLN A 356 -21.46 -4.11 3.53
C GLN A 356 -21.40 -2.55 3.48
N LEU A 357 -20.26 -1.86 3.66
CA LEU A 357 -20.19 -0.38 3.54
C LEU A 357 -20.55 0.15 2.16
N LYS A 358 -20.13 -0.52 1.09
CA LYS A 358 -20.53 -0.15 -0.27
C LYS A 358 -22.04 -0.28 -0.44
N TRP A 359 -22.62 -1.40 -0.03
CA TRP A 359 -24.08 -1.59 -0.08
C TRP A 359 -24.80 -0.59 0.82
N LEU A 360 -24.19 -0.21 1.95
CA LEU A 360 -24.67 0.85 2.84
C LEU A 360 -24.73 2.21 2.16
N ASN A 361 -23.68 2.56 1.42
CA ASN A 361 -23.59 3.77 0.61
C ASN A 361 -24.57 3.72 -0.59
N ASP A 362 -24.84 2.53 -1.13
CA ASP A 362 -25.86 2.28 -2.16
C ASP A 362 -27.30 2.22 -1.59
N GLY A 363 -27.47 2.43 -0.27
CA GLY A 363 -28.78 2.55 0.40
C GLY A 363 -29.36 1.26 0.98
N ASP A 364 -28.61 0.15 1.00
CA ASP A 364 -29.04 -1.10 1.62
C ASP A 364 -28.90 -1.03 3.16
N VAL A 365 -29.99 -0.73 3.83
CA VAL A 365 -30.08 -0.67 5.30
C VAL A 365 -30.04 -2.04 5.99
N ALA A 366 -30.33 -3.15 5.28
CA ALA A 366 -30.23 -4.49 5.88
C ALA A 366 -28.78 -4.81 6.26
N THR A 367 -27.87 -4.24 5.48
CA THR A 367 -26.44 -4.36 5.65
C THR A 367 -25.91 -3.63 6.89
N LEU A 368 -26.48 -2.46 7.27
CA LEU A 368 -26.09 -1.76 8.50
C LEU A 368 -26.35 -2.63 9.73
N ARG A 369 -27.48 -3.33 9.72
CA ARG A 369 -27.84 -4.25 10.79
C ARG A 369 -26.82 -5.39 10.89
N ALA A 370 -26.37 -5.95 9.77
CA ALA A 370 -25.34 -6.99 9.77
C ALA A 370 -24.03 -6.46 10.37
N ILE A 371 -23.54 -5.30 9.92
CA ILE A 371 -22.33 -4.65 10.47
C ILE A 371 -22.45 -4.48 11.98
N VAL A 372 -23.56 -3.88 12.45
CA VAL A 372 -23.78 -3.64 13.88
C VAL A 372 -23.77 -4.95 14.68
N LEU A 373 -24.43 -6.00 14.18
CA LEU A 373 -24.51 -7.27 14.91
C LEU A 373 -23.20 -8.07 14.87
N GLU A 374 -22.48 -8.07 13.74
CA GLU A 374 -21.24 -8.84 13.55
C GLU A 374 -20.03 -8.19 14.23
N THR A 375 -20.03 -6.86 14.37
CA THR A 375 -18.91 -6.10 14.94
C THR A 375 -19.01 -5.92 16.45
N ARG A 376 -20.11 -6.37 17.06
CA ARG A 376 -20.29 -6.32 18.50
C ARG A 376 -19.37 -7.35 19.17
N PRO A 377 -18.39 -6.93 20.00
CA PRO A 377 -17.39 -7.87 20.52
C PRO A 377 -18.00 -8.92 21.47
N ALA A 378 -18.95 -8.51 22.31
CA ALA A 378 -19.71 -9.42 23.16
C ALA A 378 -21.20 -9.01 23.30
N PRO A 379 -22.13 -9.94 23.56
CA PRO A 379 -23.54 -9.63 23.81
C PRO A 379 -23.79 -8.71 25.01
N SER A 380 -22.81 -8.55 25.89
CA SER A 380 -22.84 -7.65 27.05
C SER A 380 -22.32 -6.24 26.76
N ASP A 381 -21.66 -6.00 25.63
CA ASP A 381 -21.03 -4.70 25.36
C ASP A 381 -22.08 -3.64 25.05
N LEU A 382 -22.06 -2.55 25.80
CA LEU A 382 -23.03 -1.46 25.70
C LEU A 382 -22.72 -0.50 24.54
N SER A 383 -21.45 -0.42 24.13
CA SER A 383 -20.99 0.38 23.00
C SER A 383 -19.74 -0.26 22.39
N TRP A 384 -19.58 -0.11 21.08
CA TRP A 384 -18.39 -0.54 20.34
C TRP A 384 -18.20 0.37 19.13
N LYS A 385 -16.97 0.47 18.64
CA LYS A 385 -16.68 1.24 17.44
C LYS A 385 -17.17 0.43 16.24
N LEU A 386 -18.08 1.00 15.46
CA LEU A 386 -18.47 0.42 14.19
C LEU A 386 -17.39 0.72 13.14
N PRO A 387 -16.99 -0.24 12.31
CA PRO A 387 -16.04 -0.07 11.21
C PRO A 387 -16.60 0.71 10.01
N LEU A 388 -17.47 1.70 10.26
CA LEU A 388 -18.17 2.51 9.25
C LEU A 388 -17.32 3.67 8.70
N ASP A 389 -15.99 3.55 8.75
CA ASP A 389 -15.07 4.55 8.20
C ASP A 389 -15.31 4.63 6.67
N GLY A 390 -15.85 5.75 6.18
CA GLY A 390 -16.21 5.95 4.77
C GLY A 390 -17.69 5.75 4.41
N TRP A 391 -18.57 5.46 5.37
CA TRP A 391 -20.02 5.48 5.15
C TRP A 391 -20.54 6.92 5.11
N HIS A 392 -21.21 7.29 4.03
CA HIS A 392 -21.94 8.55 3.92
C HIS A 392 -23.30 8.42 4.61
N MET A 393 -23.32 8.68 5.93
CA MET A 393 -24.56 8.61 6.69
C MET A 393 -25.61 9.60 6.14
N PRO A 394 -26.81 9.12 5.76
CA PRO A 394 -27.89 10.01 5.35
C PRO A 394 -28.17 10.99 6.49
N ASN A 395 -28.23 12.30 6.18
CA ASN A 395 -28.36 13.43 7.13
C ASN A 395 -27.08 13.91 7.84
N ALA A 396 -25.88 13.45 7.48
CA ALA A 396 -24.64 14.06 7.97
C ALA A 396 -24.30 15.42 7.31
N GLY A 397 -25.08 15.85 6.31
CA GLY A 397 -24.85 17.07 5.54
C GLY A 397 -24.86 18.38 6.35
N ASP A 398 -25.49 18.38 7.52
CA ASP A 398 -25.57 19.54 8.42
C ASP A 398 -24.30 19.70 9.29
N LEU A 399 -23.32 18.79 9.18
CA LEU A 399 -22.12 18.71 10.03
C LEU A 399 -20.80 19.05 9.31
N LYS A 400 -20.84 19.68 8.13
CA LYS A 400 -19.61 19.98 7.36
C LYS A 400 -18.67 20.95 8.10
N LEU A 401 -17.50 20.45 8.46
CA LEU A 401 -16.30 21.24 8.75
C LEU A 401 -15.58 21.45 7.42
N GLU A 402 -15.46 22.70 6.98
CA GLU A 402 -14.76 23.11 5.75
C GLU A 402 -13.24 23.18 5.98
N ASP A 403 -12.45 22.71 5.00
CA ASP A 403 -11.07 23.08 4.62
C ASP A 403 -10.52 21.97 3.69
N ASP A 404 -9.72 22.14 2.63
CA ASP A 404 -9.37 23.26 1.73
C ASP A 404 -8.64 22.63 0.50
N HIS A 405 -8.41 23.41 -0.57
CA HIS A 405 -7.88 23.04 -1.91
C HIS A 405 -6.40 22.53 -2.00
N PRO A 406 -6.00 21.81 -3.09
CA PRO A 406 -4.58 21.66 -3.49
C PRO A 406 -4.27 22.12 -4.96
N PRO A 407 -2.99 22.36 -5.31
CA PRO A 407 -2.54 22.43 -6.71
C PRO A 407 -1.34 21.51 -7.11
N ASP A 408 -1.52 20.82 -8.24
CA ASP A 408 -0.71 20.58 -9.46
C ASP A 408 0.86 20.62 -9.51
N LEU A 409 1.52 19.50 -9.89
CA LEU A 409 2.24 19.27 -11.19
C LEU A 409 3.24 18.05 -11.29
N ALA A 410 3.22 17.46 -12.51
CA ALA A 410 4.01 16.46 -13.28
C ALA A 410 5.59 16.38 -13.17
N THR A 411 6.40 15.39 -13.63
CA THR A 411 6.29 14.10 -14.41
C THR A 411 7.63 13.27 -14.43
N LYS A 412 7.51 11.93 -14.59
CA LYS A 412 8.25 10.89 -15.40
C LYS A 412 9.78 10.66 -15.42
N GLY A 413 10.15 9.36 -15.35
CA GLY A 413 11.30 8.72 -16.03
C GLY A 413 11.74 7.37 -15.39
N GLY A 414 11.89 6.27 -16.16
CA GLY A 414 12.07 4.90 -15.61
C GLY A 414 13.26 4.08 -16.17
N THR A 415 13.50 2.87 -15.61
CA THR A 415 13.89 1.58 -16.25
C THR A 415 14.20 0.50 -15.16
N SER A 416 14.28 -0.76 -15.60
CA SER A 416 13.90 -2.01 -14.93
C SER A 416 15.07 -2.86 -14.40
N GLU A 417 14.89 -3.56 -13.27
CA GLU A 417 15.41 -4.92 -13.04
C GLU A 417 14.58 -5.68 -11.99
N THR A 418 14.58 -7.01 -12.07
CA THR A 418 13.59 -7.92 -11.46
C THR A 418 13.95 -8.37 -10.05
N THR A 419 13.20 -7.87 -9.07
CA THR A 419 13.01 -8.48 -7.76
C THR A 419 11.69 -9.26 -7.76
N SER A 420 11.68 -10.48 -7.22
CA SER A 420 10.48 -11.31 -7.08
C SER A 420 9.58 -10.75 -5.98
N GLY A 421 8.76 -9.75 -6.34
CA GLY A 421 7.75 -9.21 -5.44
C GLY A 421 6.56 -10.15 -5.30
N GLU A 422 6.10 -10.33 -4.07
CA GLU A 422 4.79 -10.89 -3.72
C GLU A 422 3.80 -9.73 -3.57
N GLY A 423 2.55 -9.93 -3.98
CA GLY A 423 1.53 -8.89 -4.06
C GLY A 423 0.13 -9.44 -4.25
N PHE A 424 -0.93 -8.64 -4.13
CA PHE A 424 -2.25 -9.21 -4.41
C PHE A 424 -2.51 -9.44 -5.89
N THR A 425 -3.26 -10.52 -6.16
CA THR A 425 -3.78 -10.82 -7.48
C THR A 425 -5.19 -10.24 -7.71
N VAL A 426 -5.36 -9.58 -8.86
CA VAL A 426 -6.63 -9.26 -9.51
C VAL A 426 -6.78 -10.13 -10.77
N THR A 427 -7.88 -10.86 -10.87
CA THR A 427 -8.24 -11.60 -12.08
C THR A 427 -9.29 -10.85 -12.85
N VAL A 428 -9.08 -10.64 -14.15
CA VAL A 428 -10.07 -10.04 -15.05
C VAL A 428 -10.42 -11.02 -16.15
N GLN A 429 -11.72 -11.16 -16.43
CA GLN A 429 -12.24 -11.96 -17.52
C GLN A 429 -13.27 -11.14 -18.29
N SER A 430 -13.12 -11.07 -19.61
CA SER A 430 -14.08 -10.44 -20.50
C SER A 430 -14.67 -11.47 -21.45
N VAL A 431 -15.99 -11.51 -21.58
CA VAL A 431 -16.72 -12.47 -22.42
C VAL A 431 -17.66 -11.70 -23.33
N VAL A 432 -17.52 -11.88 -24.63
CA VAL A 432 -18.41 -11.28 -25.64
C VAL A 432 -19.49 -12.30 -26.02
N LEU A 433 -20.75 -11.91 -25.88
CA LEU A 433 -21.93 -12.69 -26.19
C LEU A 433 -22.60 -12.17 -27.47
N ALA A 434 -23.01 -13.10 -28.33
CA ALA A 434 -23.76 -12.78 -29.54
C ALA A 434 -25.12 -12.13 -29.23
N PRO A 435 -25.70 -11.36 -30.18
CA PRO A 435 -27.03 -10.80 -30.04
C PRO A 435 -28.11 -11.89 -29.98
N GLU A 436 -29.31 -11.54 -29.51
CA GLU A 436 -30.46 -12.46 -29.47
C GLU A 436 -30.87 -12.89 -30.88
N GLY A 437 -30.80 -14.19 -31.19
CA GLY A 437 -31.16 -14.74 -32.49
C GLY A 437 -30.90 -16.25 -32.59
N PRO A 438 -31.42 -16.92 -33.63
CA PRO A 438 -31.12 -18.33 -33.88
C PRO A 438 -29.61 -18.50 -34.07
N ALA A 439 -29.02 -19.45 -33.34
CA ALA A 439 -27.60 -19.74 -33.45
C ALA A 439 -27.26 -20.04 -34.92
N LEU A 440 -26.30 -19.29 -35.48
CA LEU A 440 -25.72 -19.63 -36.77
C LEU A 440 -25.06 -21.02 -36.64
N ASP A 441 -25.44 -21.91 -37.55
CA ASP A 441 -25.21 -23.34 -37.52
C ASP A 441 -23.72 -23.74 -37.35
N ASP A 442 -23.52 -24.86 -36.66
CA ASP A 442 -22.30 -25.66 -36.43
C ASP A 442 -21.00 -25.06 -35.85
N ASP A 443 -20.78 -23.74 -35.83
CA ASP A 443 -19.49 -23.17 -35.38
C ASP A 443 -19.49 -22.59 -33.94
N VAL A 444 -20.64 -22.56 -33.26
CA VAL A 444 -20.74 -22.10 -31.86
C VAL A 444 -20.40 -23.25 -30.90
N ARG A 445 -19.12 -23.60 -30.79
CA ARG A 445 -18.67 -24.64 -29.84
C ARG A 445 -18.61 -24.19 -28.38
N LYS A 446 -18.81 -22.90 -28.08
CA LYS A 446 -18.74 -22.37 -26.71
C LYS A 446 -19.99 -21.56 -26.35
N ARG A 447 -20.72 -22.06 -25.36
CA ARG A 447 -21.83 -21.36 -24.71
C ARG A 447 -21.38 -20.80 -23.38
N PHE A 448 -21.91 -19.65 -23.00
CA PHE A 448 -21.64 -19.06 -21.70
C PHE A 448 -22.34 -19.87 -20.62
N VAL A 449 -21.58 -20.48 -19.70
CA VAL A 449 -22.14 -21.24 -18.57
C VAL A 449 -21.87 -20.53 -17.23
N GLY A 450 -21.57 -19.23 -17.31
CA GLY A 450 -21.09 -18.43 -16.19
C GLY A 450 -19.60 -18.10 -16.29
N PHE A 451 -19.14 -17.22 -15.40
CA PHE A 451 -17.71 -17.01 -15.23
C PHE A 451 -17.13 -18.22 -14.49
N PHE A 452 -16.43 -19.08 -15.21
CA PHE A 452 -15.62 -20.10 -14.55
C PHE A 452 -14.59 -19.39 -13.66
N PRO A 453 -14.38 -19.82 -12.41
CA PRO A 453 -13.12 -19.51 -11.77
C PRO A 453 -12.03 -20.13 -12.64
N PRO A 454 -11.05 -19.36 -13.10
CA PRO A 454 -9.90 -20.00 -13.71
C PRO A 454 -9.30 -20.94 -12.66
N PRO A 455 -9.00 -22.21 -13.00
CA PRO A 455 -8.19 -23.03 -12.12
C PRO A 455 -6.89 -22.25 -11.84
N PRO A 456 -6.38 -22.24 -10.62
CA PRO A 456 -5.10 -21.59 -10.39
C PRO A 456 -4.04 -22.30 -11.23
N PRO A 457 -3.02 -21.57 -11.69
CA PRO A 457 -1.80 -22.25 -12.08
C PRO A 457 -1.33 -23.07 -10.86
N PRO A 458 -0.90 -24.34 -11.04
CA PRO A 458 -0.32 -25.12 -9.95
C PRO A 458 0.77 -24.29 -9.27
N PRO A 459 0.93 -24.38 -7.93
CA PRO A 459 1.99 -23.67 -7.24
C PRO A 459 3.30 -24.02 -7.94
N GLN A 460 3.93 -23.04 -8.57
CA GLN A 460 5.25 -23.26 -9.11
C GLN A 460 6.12 -23.64 -7.91
N PRO A 461 6.86 -24.76 -7.96
CA PRO A 461 7.86 -25.00 -6.94
C PRO A 461 8.72 -23.74 -6.88
N VAL A 462 8.90 -23.19 -5.67
CA VAL A 462 9.89 -22.15 -5.41
C VAL A 462 11.24 -22.80 -5.68
N THR A 463 11.61 -22.88 -6.95
CA THR A 463 12.97 -23.18 -7.35
C THR A 463 13.71 -21.90 -7.08
N CYS A 464 14.46 -21.85 -5.97
CA CYS A 464 15.58 -20.93 -5.86
C CYS A 464 16.38 -21.07 -7.17
N PRO A 465 16.39 -20.07 -8.07
CA PRO A 465 17.25 -20.15 -9.24
C PRO A 465 18.67 -20.19 -8.67
N GLY A 466 19.43 -21.22 -9.01
CA GLY A 466 20.78 -21.43 -8.50
C GLY A 466 21.56 -20.13 -8.52
N GLY A 467 21.97 -19.69 -7.34
CA GLY A 467 22.68 -18.43 -7.17
C GLY A 467 23.93 -18.42 -8.03
N VAL A 468 24.05 -17.39 -8.87
CA VAL A 468 25.35 -17.00 -9.40
C VAL A 468 26.11 -16.37 -8.24
N SER A 469 27.04 -17.14 -7.66
CA SER A 469 28.00 -16.63 -6.70
C SER A 469 29.00 -15.73 -7.44
N MET A 470 28.85 -14.42 -7.31
CA MET A 470 29.91 -13.47 -7.65
C MET A 470 30.75 -13.23 -6.39
N ARG A 471 31.96 -13.78 -6.35
CA ARG A 471 32.93 -13.51 -5.29
C ARG A 471 33.63 -12.18 -5.59
N MET A 472 33.09 -11.07 -5.09
CA MET A 472 33.79 -9.79 -5.09
C MET A 472 34.74 -9.75 -3.88
N ILE A 473 36.04 -9.76 -4.13
CA ILE A 473 37.06 -9.55 -3.10
C ILE A 473 37.20 -8.04 -2.93
N VAL A 474 36.53 -7.47 -1.93
CA VAL A 474 36.72 -6.07 -1.54
C VAL A 474 37.92 -6.02 -0.61
N SER A 475 39.06 -5.54 -1.12
CA SER A 475 40.24 -5.24 -0.29
C SER A 475 40.06 -3.86 0.35
N GLY A 476 40.70 -3.60 1.50
CA GLY A 476 40.68 -2.28 2.14
C GLY A 476 41.12 -1.13 1.22
N ASP A 477 41.89 -1.45 0.17
CA ASP A 477 42.38 -0.51 -0.83
C ASP A 477 41.33 -0.14 -1.91
N SER A 478 40.19 -0.83 -1.92
CA SER A 478 39.06 -0.56 -2.83
C SER A 478 38.17 0.60 -2.35
N PHE A 479 38.44 1.13 -1.16
CA PHE A 479 37.77 2.29 -0.61
C PHE A 479 38.62 3.54 -0.85
N VAL A 480 38.10 4.50 -1.60
CA VAL A 480 38.71 5.83 -1.69
C VAL A 480 38.52 6.52 -0.34
N PRO A 481 39.58 6.94 0.37
CA PRO A 481 39.46 7.76 1.56
C PRO A 481 38.67 9.02 1.24
N SER A 482 37.67 9.33 2.08
CA SER A 482 36.83 10.51 1.90
C SER A 482 37.63 11.81 2.03
N SER A 483 37.45 12.71 1.06
CA SER A 483 37.80 14.14 1.17
C SER A 483 36.60 15.02 1.50
N ASP A 484 35.46 14.44 1.93
CA ASP A 484 34.24 15.18 2.30
C ASP A 484 34.17 15.33 3.83
N PRO A 485 34.53 16.51 4.36
CA PRO A 485 34.62 16.74 5.80
C PRO A 485 33.25 16.87 6.48
N GLY A 486 32.15 17.04 5.71
CA GLY A 486 30.83 17.29 6.30
C GLY A 486 30.25 16.09 7.05
N LEU A 487 30.38 14.88 6.50
CA LEU A 487 29.80 13.67 7.11
C LEU A 487 30.51 13.27 8.40
N ASP A 488 31.84 13.41 8.44
CA ASP A 488 32.61 13.14 9.66
C ASP A 488 32.29 14.16 10.75
N GLU A 489 31.98 15.41 10.37
CA GLU A 489 31.51 16.43 11.30
C GLU A 489 30.11 16.11 11.86
N SER A 490 29.15 15.73 11.02
CA SER A 490 27.81 15.31 11.48
C SER A 490 27.86 14.09 12.39
N ARG A 491 28.66 13.07 12.03
CA ARG A 491 28.92 11.90 12.88
C ARG A 491 29.48 12.32 14.23
N LYS A 492 30.51 13.17 14.24
CA LYS A 492 31.13 13.66 15.47
C LYS A 492 30.13 14.44 16.32
N LYS A 493 29.33 15.34 15.73
CA LYS A 493 28.29 16.11 16.42
C LYS A 493 27.30 15.19 17.13
N ILE A 494 26.72 14.21 16.44
CA ILE A 494 25.75 13.24 17.00
C ILE A 494 26.37 12.45 18.17
N LEU A 495 27.61 11.98 18.03
CA LEU A 495 28.26 11.20 19.07
C LEU A 495 28.64 12.04 20.29
N THR A 496 29.08 13.29 20.08
CA THR A 496 29.44 14.21 21.17
C THR A 496 28.23 14.81 21.90
N SER A 497 27.04 14.77 21.29
CA SER A 497 25.81 15.27 21.92
C SER A 497 25.11 14.25 22.81
N ARG A 498 25.57 12.99 22.79
CA ARG A 498 25.02 11.92 23.63
C ARG A 498 25.21 12.29 25.12
N PRO A 499 24.13 12.45 25.92
CA PRO A 499 24.25 12.93 27.30
C PRO A 499 25.05 11.99 28.20
N SER A 500 24.95 10.69 27.95
CA SER A 500 25.65 9.64 28.70
C SER A 500 25.75 8.36 27.87
N ALA A 501 26.68 7.46 28.23
CA ALA A 501 26.90 6.21 27.50
C ALA A 501 25.70 5.23 27.55
N ASP A 502 24.79 5.41 28.51
CA ASP A 502 23.56 4.66 28.77
C ASP A 502 22.29 5.42 28.34
N ALA A 503 22.43 6.57 27.68
CA ALA A 503 21.30 7.29 27.10
C ALA A 503 20.67 6.42 25.99
N LEU A 504 19.35 6.21 26.07
CA LEU A 504 18.57 5.45 25.10
C LEU A 504 18.26 6.32 23.87
N SER A 505 17.72 7.52 24.09
CA SER A 505 17.51 8.51 23.05
C SER A 505 17.89 9.92 23.49
N TRP A 506 18.15 10.80 22.53
CA TRP A 506 18.43 12.23 22.76
C TRP A 506 18.15 13.07 21.52
N PRO A 507 17.87 14.38 21.67
CA PRO A 507 17.81 15.30 20.55
C PRO A 507 19.16 15.36 19.81
N ALA A 508 19.14 15.16 18.50
CA ALA A 508 20.35 15.21 17.67
C ALA A 508 20.58 16.65 17.18
N PRO A 509 21.76 17.25 17.43
CA PRO A 509 22.08 18.59 16.94
C PRO A 509 22.35 18.52 15.43
N MET A 510 21.31 18.73 14.65
CA MET A 510 21.41 18.93 13.20
C MET A 510 21.31 20.42 12.93
N ASP A 511 22.24 20.97 12.14
CA ASP A 511 22.18 22.38 11.75
C ASP A 511 20.93 22.59 10.87
N GLU A 512 19.91 23.26 11.38
CA GLU A 512 18.67 23.59 10.66
C GLU A 512 18.87 24.53 9.45
N GLY A 513 20.12 24.83 9.07
CA GLY A 513 20.48 26.14 8.54
C GLY A 513 21.35 26.19 7.29
N LYS A 514 21.46 25.12 6.50
CA LYS A 514 21.88 25.24 5.09
C LYS A 514 20.79 24.63 4.21
N LYS A 515 19.82 25.45 3.81
CA LYS A 515 19.09 25.20 2.56
C LYS A 515 20.16 24.94 1.51
N CYS A 516 20.22 23.72 0.99
CA CYS A 516 20.95 23.49 -0.24
C CYS A 516 20.20 24.32 -1.27
N ASP A 517 20.82 25.39 -1.77
CA ASP A 517 20.29 26.08 -2.93
C ASP A 517 20.22 25.03 -4.05
N GLU A 518 18.99 24.66 -4.44
CA GLU A 518 18.72 23.81 -5.60
C GLU A 518 19.04 24.61 -6.87
N GLU A 519 20.32 24.81 -7.14
CA GLU A 519 20.84 25.18 -8.46
C GLU A 519 22.12 24.39 -8.70
N ASP A 520 21.97 23.20 -9.29
CA ASP A 520 22.85 22.64 -10.34
C ASP A 520 22.28 21.33 -10.93
#